data_AF-A0A7R9CWP9-F1
#
_entry.id   AF-A0A7R9CWP9-F1
#
_cell.length_a   1.000
_cell.length_b   1.000
_cell.length_c   1.000
_cell.angle_alpha   90.00
_cell.angle_beta   90.00
_cell.angle_gamma   90.00
#
_symmetry.space_group_name_H-M   'P 1'
#
loop_
_entity.id
_entity.type
_entity.pdbx_description
1 polymer ?
#
loop_
_entity_poly.entity_id
_entity_poly.type
_entity_poly.pdbx_seq_one_letter_code
_entity_poly.pdbx_strand_id
1 'polypeptide(L)'
;MYRTHPLKDHSVNILDREALGISNIVRKMILFFPTSILICLPSELLQSFLEQLAKLTCQFAEGAAQEESVCADDCLYMEAFDHMLEAWISVLHNSQEFPKDFCKQSAMQIFNTYLKCHLSPPDGTRGQGRELDVEEIDDTEENDRTKFQDQLMTIGVVGRHVPGHSLTILCKLLEERTRRLYGQLQRLHSQAMNISDNSILDCLFEDIHWLVLIAGHVVSMDSQGEAASIPSEIMQYSIQQGASGQVNVQTTLKLLASPACHLPDVPGAEESSDHLVR
;
A
#
# COMPACT_ATOMS: atom_id res chain seq x y z
N MET A 1 -1.02 -49.02 2.09
CA MET A 1 -0.43 -48.06 3.05
C MET A 1 0.26 -46.98 2.23
N TYR A 2 -0.51 -45.99 1.77
CA TYR A 2 0.02 -44.92 0.93
C TYR A 2 0.75 -43.93 1.83
N ARG A 3 2.07 -43.80 1.64
CA ARG A 3 2.87 -42.77 2.29
C ARG A 3 2.55 -41.43 1.62
N THR A 4 1.89 -40.55 2.35
CA THR A 4 1.82 -39.13 2.05
C THR A 4 3.23 -38.56 2.19
N HIS A 5 3.84 -38.19 1.06
CA HIS A 5 5.03 -37.34 1.08
C HIS A 5 4.55 -35.91 1.36
N PRO A 6 5.05 -35.22 2.39
CA PRO A 6 4.80 -33.80 2.55
C PRO A 6 5.44 -33.06 1.38
N LEU A 7 4.65 -32.23 0.69
CA LEU A 7 5.15 -31.28 -0.31
C LEU A 7 6.15 -30.38 0.40
N LYS A 8 7.44 -30.57 0.08
CA LYS A 8 8.49 -29.63 0.46
C LYS A 8 8.17 -28.29 -0.20
N ASP A 9 8.24 -27.23 0.58
CA ASP A 9 8.24 -25.85 0.13
C ASP A 9 9.44 -25.63 -0.81
N HIS A 10 9.22 -25.82 -2.11
CA HIS A 10 10.19 -25.44 -3.12
C HIS A 10 9.87 -23.99 -3.46
N SER A 11 10.62 -23.05 -2.88
CA SER A 11 10.64 -21.68 -3.39
C SER A 11 11.19 -21.73 -4.82
N VAL A 12 10.30 -21.83 -5.80
CA VAL A 12 10.66 -21.70 -7.22
C VAL A 12 11.16 -20.27 -7.39
N ASN A 13 12.41 -20.12 -7.81
CA ASN A 13 12.95 -18.81 -8.15
C ASN A 13 12.41 -18.45 -9.54
N ILE A 14 11.58 -17.42 -9.60
CA ILE A 14 10.95 -16.96 -10.85
C ILE A 14 11.94 -16.03 -11.54
N LEU A 15 12.25 -16.32 -12.80
CA LEU A 15 13.08 -15.43 -13.62
C LEU A 15 12.24 -14.25 -14.14
N ASP A 16 12.87 -13.13 -14.47
CA ASP A 16 12.19 -11.88 -14.81
C ASP A 16 11.20 -12.04 -15.99
N ARG A 17 11.63 -12.76 -17.05
CA ARG A 17 10.75 -13.07 -18.19
C ARG A 17 9.61 -14.03 -17.85
N GLU A 18 9.79 -14.88 -16.85
CA GLU A 18 8.75 -15.77 -16.38
C GLU A 18 7.71 -14.99 -15.57
N ALA A 19 8.11 -13.97 -14.81
CA ALA A 19 7.20 -13.11 -14.04
C ALA A 19 6.12 -12.49 -14.92
N LEU A 20 6.50 -11.90 -16.06
CA LEU A 20 5.57 -11.31 -17.01
C LEU A 20 4.62 -12.34 -17.65
N GLY A 21 5.14 -13.52 -18.00
CA GLY A 21 4.33 -14.61 -18.55
C GLY A 21 3.31 -15.15 -17.54
N ILE A 22 3.75 -15.37 -16.30
CA ILE A 22 2.93 -15.87 -15.20
C ILE A 22 1.85 -14.86 -14.84
N SER A 23 2.20 -13.59 -14.63
CA SER A 23 1.24 -12.54 -14.27
C SER A 23 0.16 -12.39 -15.33
N ASN A 24 0.52 -12.45 -16.62
CA ASN A 24 -0.45 -12.37 -17.71
C ASN A 24 -1.39 -13.58 -17.75
N ILE A 25 -0.89 -14.79 -17.49
CA ILE A 25 -1.74 -16.00 -17.39
C ILE A 25 -2.73 -15.84 -16.23
N VAL A 26 -2.24 -15.48 -15.05
CA VAL A 26 -3.05 -15.29 -13.84
C VAL A 26 -4.12 -14.21 -14.06
N ARG A 27 -3.71 -13.06 -14.60
CA ARG A 27 -4.61 -11.96 -14.94
C ARG A 27 -5.72 -12.43 -15.88
N LYS A 28 -5.38 -13.08 -16.99
CA LYS A 28 -6.37 -13.59 -17.95
C LYS A 28 -7.29 -14.63 -17.33
N MET A 29 -6.76 -15.51 -16.46
CA MET A 29 -7.59 -16.48 -15.75
C MET A 29 -8.62 -15.80 -14.83
N ILE A 30 -8.25 -14.73 -14.14
CA ILE A 30 -9.16 -14.03 -13.23
C ILE A 30 -10.14 -13.14 -14.00
N LEU A 31 -9.69 -12.44 -15.06
CA LEU A 31 -10.52 -11.49 -15.79
C LEU A 31 -11.50 -12.15 -16.78
N PHE A 32 -11.13 -13.30 -17.37
CA PHE A 32 -11.97 -13.95 -18.39
C PHE A 32 -12.85 -15.09 -17.86
N PHE A 33 -12.59 -15.60 -16.65
CA PHE A 33 -13.44 -16.59 -16.01
C PHE A 33 -14.22 -15.96 -14.87
N PRO A 34 -15.57 -16.03 -14.87
CA PRO A 34 -16.37 -15.53 -13.76
C PRO A 34 -15.93 -16.11 -12.41
N THR A 35 -16.01 -15.32 -11.34
CA THR A 35 -15.71 -15.75 -9.97
C THR A 35 -16.46 -17.02 -9.59
N SER A 36 -17.71 -17.14 -10.03
CA SER A 36 -18.54 -18.34 -9.85
C SER A 36 -17.92 -19.63 -10.41
N ILE A 37 -17.10 -19.56 -11.45
CA ILE A 37 -16.36 -20.71 -11.99
C ILE A 37 -15.11 -20.98 -11.15
N LEU A 38 -14.38 -19.94 -10.75
CA LEU A 38 -13.17 -20.08 -9.92
C LEU A 38 -13.48 -20.75 -8.58
N ILE A 39 -14.59 -20.38 -7.94
CA ILE A 39 -15.00 -20.97 -6.65
C ILE A 39 -15.50 -22.42 -6.78
N CYS A 40 -15.78 -22.90 -8.00
CA CYS A 40 -16.10 -24.31 -8.26
C CYS A 40 -14.86 -25.21 -8.30
N LEU A 41 -13.65 -24.66 -8.26
CA LEU A 41 -12.43 -25.46 -8.15
C LEU A 41 -12.43 -26.27 -6.84
N PRO A 42 -11.76 -27.44 -6.81
CA PRO A 42 -11.55 -28.17 -5.56
C PRO A 42 -10.94 -27.26 -4.50
N SER A 43 -11.44 -27.32 -3.26
CA SER A 43 -11.11 -26.33 -2.22
C SER A 43 -9.60 -26.19 -1.96
N GLU A 44 -8.86 -27.30 -1.97
CA GLU A 44 -7.40 -27.31 -1.82
C GLU A 44 -6.69 -26.59 -2.98
N LEU A 45 -7.19 -26.78 -4.21
CA LEU A 45 -6.64 -26.15 -5.40
C LEU A 45 -6.93 -24.64 -5.43
N LEU A 46 -8.16 -24.25 -5.08
CA LEU A 46 -8.56 -22.85 -4.97
C LEU A 46 -7.71 -22.15 -3.90
N GLN A 47 -7.60 -22.74 -2.71
CA GLN A 47 -6.79 -22.18 -1.63
C GLN A 47 -5.33 -22.01 -2.06
N SER A 48 -4.73 -23.04 -2.66
CA SER A 48 -3.35 -22.96 -3.14
C SER A 48 -3.16 -21.89 -4.22
N PHE A 49 -4.09 -21.79 -5.17
CA PHE A 49 -4.07 -20.75 -6.21
C PHE A 49 -4.12 -19.34 -5.60
N LEU A 50 -5.03 -19.12 -4.66
CA LEU A 50 -5.24 -17.86 -3.97
C LEU A 50 -4.04 -17.46 -3.09
N GLU A 51 -3.43 -18.40 -2.39
CA GLU A 51 -2.18 -18.18 -1.64
C GLU A 51 -1.02 -17.81 -2.56
N GLN A 52 -0.87 -18.50 -3.70
CA GLN A 52 0.16 -18.16 -4.69
C GLN A 52 -0.11 -16.81 -5.35
N LEU A 53 -1.38 -16.45 -5.60
CA LEU A 53 -1.75 -15.15 -6.15
C LEU A 53 -1.21 -14.03 -5.25
N ALA A 54 -1.50 -14.07 -3.95
CA ALA A 54 -1.03 -13.05 -3.00
C ALA A 54 0.51 -13.03 -2.88
N LYS A 55 1.13 -14.21 -2.79
CA LYS A 55 2.59 -14.33 -2.70
C LYS A 55 3.28 -13.74 -3.92
N LEU A 56 2.83 -14.07 -5.13
CA LEU A 56 3.39 -13.57 -6.38
C LEU A 56 3.19 -12.05 -6.50
N THR A 57 2.02 -11.52 -6.11
CA THR A 57 1.79 -10.08 -6.08
C THR A 57 2.81 -9.35 -5.21
N CYS A 58 3.06 -9.84 -3.99
CA CYS A 58 4.07 -9.26 -3.12
C CYS A 58 5.48 -9.38 -3.70
N GLN A 59 5.83 -10.53 -4.28
CA GLN A 59 7.15 -10.75 -4.89
C GLN A 59 7.37 -9.83 -6.10
N PHE A 60 6.37 -9.64 -6.95
CA PHE A 60 6.48 -8.75 -8.11
C PHE A 60 6.50 -7.28 -7.69
N ALA A 61 5.81 -6.88 -6.63
CA ALA A 61 5.95 -5.54 -6.05
C ALA A 61 7.38 -5.27 -5.57
N GLU A 62 7.98 -6.22 -4.83
CA GLU A 62 9.37 -6.09 -4.38
C GLU A 62 10.37 -6.09 -5.55
N GLY A 63 10.10 -6.88 -6.60
CA GLY A 63 10.88 -6.86 -7.84
C GLY A 63 10.77 -5.53 -8.58
N ALA A 64 9.57 -4.97 -8.69
CA ALA A 64 9.33 -3.68 -9.34
C ALA A 64 10.06 -2.53 -8.62
N ALA A 65 10.02 -2.52 -7.29
CA ALA A 65 10.77 -1.54 -6.50
C ALA A 65 12.29 -1.70 -6.64
N GLN A 66 12.76 -2.93 -6.82
CA GLN A 66 14.16 -3.20 -7.09
C GLN A 66 14.58 -2.70 -8.48
N GLU A 67 13.73 -2.90 -9.51
CA GLU A 67 13.93 -2.37 -10.87
C GLU A 67 14.05 -0.85 -10.87
N GLU A 68 13.14 -0.16 -10.17
CA GLU A 68 13.17 1.29 -10.03
C GLU A 68 14.46 1.76 -9.34
N SER A 69 14.85 1.12 -8.23
CA SER A 69 16.06 1.51 -7.48
C SER A 69 17.39 1.34 -8.24
N VAL A 70 17.40 0.55 -9.32
CA VAL A 70 18.61 0.37 -10.15
C VAL A 70 18.50 1.05 -11.51
N CYS A 71 17.41 1.82 -11.73
CA CYS A 71 17.06 2.41 -13.01
C CYS A 71 17.13 1.38 -14.15
N ALA A 72 16.45 0.24 -13.97
CA ALA A 72 16.46 -0.83 -14.96
C ALA A 72 15.87 -0.35 -16.30
N ASP A 73 16.50 -0.70 -17.41
CA ASP A 73 15.99 -0.38 -18.76
C ASP A 73 14.70 -1.17 -19.08
N ASP A 74 14.62 -2.42 -18.61
CA ASP A 74 13.47 -3.32 -18.79
C ASP A 74 12.74 -3.50 -17.44
N CYS A 75 11.54 -2.95 -17.30
CA CYS A 75 10.74 -3.00 -16.06
C CYS A 75 9.72 -4.16 -16.07
N LEU A 76 10.21 -5.40 -16.17
CA LEU A 76 9.37 -6.60 -16.33
C LEU A 76 8.55 -6.94 -15.08
N TYR A 77 9.11 -6.72 -13.88
CA TYR A 77 8.37 -6.89 -12.62
C TYR A 77 7.35 -5.80 -12.41
N MET A 78 7.63 -4.55 -12.82
CA MET A 78 6.63 -3.48 -12.81
C MET A 78 5.40 -3.87 -13.63
N GLU A 79 5.59 -4.27 -14.89
CA GLU A 79 4.49 -4.74 -15.73
C GLU A 79 3.80 -5.98 -15.16
N ALA A 80 4.56 -6.92 -14.59
CA ALA A 80 4.00 -8.10 -13.97
C ALA A 80 3.17 -7.75 -12.73
N PHE A 81 3.59 -6.77 -11.94
CA PHE A 81 2.87 -6.29 -10.77
C PHE A 81 1.56 -5.60 -11.17
N ASP A 82 1.58 -4.76 -12.22
CA ASP A 82 0.37 -4.12 -12.77
C ASP A 82 -0.68 -5.15 -13.19
N HIS A 83 -0.25 -6.21 -13.89
CA HIS A 83 -1.14 -7.31 -14.25
C HIS A 83 -1.78 -7.99 -13.03
N MET A 84 -1.03 -8.14 -11.94
CA MET A 84 -1.55 -8.74 -10.71
C MET A 84 -2.54 -7.80 -10.03
N LEU A 85 -2.26 -6.49 -9.98
CA LEU A 85 -3.18 -5.50 -9.42
C LEU A 85 -4.51 -5.45 -10.18
N GLU A 86 -4.47 -5.48 -11.51
CA GLU A 86 -5.69 -5.54 -12.34
C GLU A 86 -6.54 -6.79 -12.01
N ALA A 87 -5.89 -7.93 -11.78
CA ALA A 87 -6.58 -9.14 -11.36
C ALA A 87 -7.20 -8.99 -9.96
N TRP A 88 -6.50 -8.34 -9.02
CA TRP A 88 -6.99 -8.11 -7.67
C TRP A 88 -8.23 -7.23 -7.60
N ILE A 89 -8.41 -6.27 -8.51
CA ILE A 89 -9.67 -5.50 -8.60
C ILE A 89 -10.87 -6.44 -8.71
N SER A 90 -10.79 -7.44 -9.59
CA SER A 90 -11.87 -8.41 -9.81
C SER A 90 -12.08 -9.33 -8.61
N VAL A 91 -11.01 -9.78 -7.97
CA VAL A 91 -11.07 -10.63 -6.76
C VAL A 91 -11.72 -9.87 -5.60
N LEU A 92 -11.30 -8.63 -5.36
CA LEU A 92 -11.79 -7.80 -4.25
C LEU A 92 -13.24 -7.37 -4.46
N HIS A 93 -13.64 -7.04 -5.68
CA HIS A 93 -15.03 -6.72 -6.00
C HIS A 93 -16.00 -7.87 -5.65
N ASN A 94 -15.53 -9.12 -5.80
CA ASN A 94 -16.29 -10.33 -5.49
C ASN A 94 -15.83 -11.00 -4.18
N SER A 95 -15.27 -10.24 -3.25
CA SER A 95 -14.65 -10.77 -2.02
C SER A 95 -15.57 -11.65 -1.16
N GLN A 96 -16.89 -11.45 -1.26
CA GLN A 96 -17.89 -12.24 -0.55
C GLN A 96 -18.03 -13.68 -1.06
N GLU A 97 -17.58 -13.97 -2.28
CA GLU A 97 -17.63 -15.31 -2.89
C GLU A 97 -16.43 -16.19 -2.49
N PHE A 98 -15.35 -15.57 -2.02
CA PHE A 98 -14.12 -16.25 -1.62
C PHE A 98 -14.17 -16.73 -0.16
N PRO A 99 -13.28 -17.66 0.25
CA PRO A 99 -13.19 -18.11 1.63
C PRO A 99 -13.06 -16.94 2.62
N LYS A 100 -13.71 -17.07 3.79
CA LYS A 100 -13.68 -16.05 4.83
C LYS A 100 -12.24 -15.68 5.19
N ASP A 101 -12.01 -14.39 5.39
CA ASP A 101 -10.74 -13.77 5.74
C ASP A 101 -9.61 -13.85 4.70
N PHE A 102 -9.74 -14.64 3.62
CA PHE A 102 -8.72 -14.70 2.57
C PHE A 102 -8.44 -13.31 1.99
N CYS A 103 -9.46 -12.63 1.45
CA CYS A 103 -9.29 -11.31 0.86
C CYS A 103 -8.75 -10.29 1.86
N LYS A 104 -9.09 -10.40 3.15
CA LYS A 104 -8.56 -9.51 4.20
C LYS A 104 -7.08 -9.77 4.43
N GLN A 105 -6.67 -11.03 4.61
CA GLN A 105 -5.28 -11.38 4.84
C GLN A 105 -4.40 -11.02 3.63
N SER A 106 -4.84 -11.32 2.42
CA SER A 106 -4.14 -10.94 1.20
C SER A 106 -4.08 -9.42 1.05
N ALA A 107 -5.17 -8.70 1.34
CA ALA A 107 -5.16 -7.24 1.28
C ALA A 107 -4.15 -6.64 2.27
N MET A 108 -4.08 -7.14 3.50
CA MET A 108 -3.06 -6.71 4.47
C MET A 108 -1.64 -6.97 3.97
N GLN A 109 -1.38 -8.15 3.41
CA GLN A 109 -0.05 -8.51 2.88
C GLN A 109 0.35 -7.59 1.73
N ILE A 110 -0.52 -7.43 0.73
CA ILE A 110 -0.25 -6.61 -0.45
C ILE A 110 -0.07 -5.14 -0.06
N PHE A 111 -0.94 -4.61 0.80
CA PHE A 111 -0.85 -3.22 1.27
C PHE A 111 0.45 -2.97 2.03
N ASN A 112 0.84 -3.87 2.94
CA ASN A 112 2.09 -3.76 3.69
C ASN A 112 3.30 -3.86 2.77
N THR A 113 3.29 -4.77 1.80
CA THR A 113 4.38 -4.90 0.84
C THR A 113 4.51 -3.64 -0.01
N TYR A 114 3.40 -3.09 -0.51
CA TYR A 114 3.44 -1.84 -1.29
C TYR A 114 3.99 -0.68 -0.47
N LEU A 115 3.54 -0.50 0.78
CA LEU A 115 4.12 0.50 1.69
C LEU A 115 5.62 0.28 1.90
N LYS A 116 6.03 -0.95 2.20
CA LYS A 116 7.44 -1.31 2.41
C LYS A 116 8.29 -0.99 1.17
N CYS A 117 7.78 -1.24 -0.02
CA CYS A 117 8.50 -0.95 -1.27
C CYS A 117 8.76 0.55 -1.48
N HIS A 118 7.85 1.41 -1.03
CA HIS A 118 7.91 2.86 -1.24
C HIS A 118 8.42 3.65 -0.03
N LEU A 119 8.84 2.99 1.05
CA LEU A 119 9.38 3.66 2.23
C LEU A 119 10.87 3.39 2.40
N SER A 120 11.61 4.40 2.83
CA SER A 120 13.02 4.27 3.20
C SER A 120 13.21 3.39 4.45
N PRO A 121 14.39 2.77 4.63
CA PRO A 121 14.73 2.09 5.88
C PRO A 121 14.59 3.03 7.09
N PRO A 122 14.14 2.53 8.26
CA PRO A 122 13.98 1.12 8.63
C PRO A 122 12.61 0.51 8.33
N ASP A 123 11.60 1.33 8.00
CA ASP A 123 10.22 0.86 7.87
C ASP A 123 9.93 0.23 6.49
N GLY A 124 10.78 0.52 5.50
CA GLY A 124 10.70 -0.05 4.18
C GLY A 124 12.04 -0.47 3.59
N THR A 125 11.99 -0.78 2.31
CA THR A 125 13.10 -1.28 1.49
C THR A 125 13.29 -0.45 0.23
N ARG A 126 12.67 0.73 0.12
CA ARG A 126 12.97 1.67 -0.97
C ARG A 126 14.47 1.92 -0.97
N GLY A 127 15.12 1.58 -2.08
CA GLY A 127 16.55 1.80 -2.23
C GLY A 127 16.86 3.29 -2.12
N GLN A 128 18.11 3.64 -1.79
CA GLN A 128 18.63 5.01 -1.99
C GLN A 128 19.12 5.20 -3.43
N GLY A 129 18.56 4.42 -4.35
CA GLY A 129 19.24 3.99 -5.57
C GLY A 129 19.52 5.16 -6.49
N ARG A 130 20.79 5.56 -6.67
CA ARG A 130 21.28 6.63 -7.58
C ARG A 130 20.49 7.95 -7.65
N GLU A 131 19.42 8.16 -6.89
CA GLU A 131 18.65 9.41 -6.74
C GLU A 131 19.54 10.57 -6.24
N LEU A 132 20.73 10.26 -5.70
CA LEU A 132 21.71 11.25 -5.27
C LEU A 132 22.62 11.77 -6.40
N ASP A 133 22.68 11.08 -7.55
CA ASP A 133 23.05 11.76 -8.80
C ASP A 133 21.75 12.38 -9.28
N VAL A 134 21.58 13.67 -8.99
CA VAL A 134 20.43 14.48 -9.43
C VAL A 134 20.35 14.37 -10.95
N GLU A 135 19.64 13.38 -11.46
CA GLU A 135 19.18 13.39 -12.84
C GLU A 135 18.29 14.63 -12.94
N GLU A 136 18.59 15.50 -13.91
CA GLU A 136 17.75 16.65 -14.16
C GLU A 136 16.37 16.11 -14.51
N ILE A 137 15.41 16.27 -13.59
CA ILE A 137 14.00 15.93 -13.83
C ILE A 137 13.62 16.62 -15.13
N ASP A 138 13.38 15.84 -16.17
CA ASP A 138 12.97 16.38 -17.46
C ASP A 138 11.56 16.95 -17.31
N ASP A 139 11.29 18.10 -17.92
CA ASP A 139 9.95 18.72 -17.93
C ASP A 139 8.89 17.80 -18.61
N THR A 140 9.35 16.73 -19.27
CA THR A 140 8.50 15.69 -19.86
C THR A 140 8.20 14.49 -18.95
N GLU A 141 8.86 14.38 -17.79
CA GLU A 141 8.58 13.32 -16.82
C GLU A 141 7.19 13.47 -16.22
N GLU A 142 6.43 12.38 -16.23
CA GLU A 142 5.12 12.33 -15.59
C GLU A 142 5.29 12.27 -14.07
N ASN A 143 4.53 13.11 -13.37
CA ASN A 143 4.42 13.03 -11.91
C ASN A 143 3.95 11.63 -11.47
N ASP A 144 4.49 11.11 -10.36
CA ASP A 144 4.15 9.79 -9.81
C ASP A 144 2.65 9.57 -9.60
N ARG A 145 1.90 10.62 -9.26
CA ARG A 145 0.43 10.55 -9.17
C ARG A 145 -0.21 10.08 -10.48
N THR A 146 0.32 10.52 -11.62
CA THR A 146 -0.17 10.16 -12.95
C THR A 146 0.46 8.84 -13.41
N LYS A 147 1.78 8.71 -13.30
CA LYS A 147 2.53 7.51 -13.70
C LYS A 147 2.01 6.24 -13.00
N PHE A 148 1.71 6.33 -11.71
CA PHE A 148 1.26 5.20 -10.89
C PHE A 148 -0.23 5.26 -10.55
N GLN A 149 -1.04 6.01 -11.31
CA GLN A 149 -2.46 6.22 -11.00
C GLN A 149 -3.23 4.90 -10.80
N ASP A 150 -3.10 3.95 -11.73
CA ASP A 150 -3.81 2.67 -11.67
C ASP A 150 -3.37 1.81 -10.47
N GLN A 151 -2.08 1.83 -10.15
CA GLN A 151 -1.57 1.15 -8.96
C GLN A 151 -2.14 1.78 -7.69
N LEU A 152 -2.06 3.10 -7.56
CA LEU A 152 -2.55 3.83 -6.40
C LEU A 152 -4.06 3.66 -6.21
N MET A 153 -4.85 3.67 -7.30
CA MET A 153 -6.28 3.37 -7.26
C MET A 153 -6.54 1.95 -6.72
N THR A 154 -5.79 0.96 -7.23
CA THR A 154 -5.96 -0.43 -6.80
C THR A 154 -5.53 -0.63 -5.35
N ILE A 155 -4.39 -0.07 -4.94
CA ILE A 155 -3.90 -0.11 -3.55
C ILE A 155 -4.87 0.63 -2.61
N GLY A 156 -5.53 1.69 -3.08
CA GLY A 156 -6.64 2.33 -2.38
C GLY A 156 -7.78 1.34 -2.10
N VAL A 157 -8.23 0.58 -3.11
CA VAL A 157 -9.25 -0.49 -2.96
C VAL A 157 -8.78 -1.59 -2.01
N VAL A 158 -7.51 -2.00 -2.10
CA VAL A 158 -6.90 -2.99 -1.19
C VAL A 158 -6.94 -2.47 0.25
N GLY A 159 -6.52 -1.23 0.50
CA GLY A 159 -6.54 -0.61 1.82
C GLY A 159 -7.95 -0.49 2.39
N ARG A 160 -8.95 -0.19 1.55
CA ARG A 160 -10.37 -0.13 1.92
C ARG A 160 -10.98 -1.47 2.33
N HIS A 161 -10.41 -2.60 1.91
CA HIS A 161 -10.86 -3.92 2.38
C HIS A 161 -10.45 -4.20 3.82
N VAL A 162 -9.44 -3.50 4.33
CA VAL A 162 -8.90 -3.66 5.68
C VAL A 162 -8.69 -2.30 6.36
N PRO A 163 -9.74 -1.47 6.48
CA PRO A 163 -9.61 -0.06 6.86
C PRO A 163 -9.02 0.11 8.27
N GLY A 164 -9.34 -0.81 9.20
CA GLY A 164 -8.74 -0.78 10.53
C GLY A 164 -7.27 -1.17 10.59
N HIS A 165 -6.72 -1.81 9.56
CA HIS A 165 -5.28 -2.05 9.45
C HIS A 165 -4.61 -0.91 8.69
N SER A 166 -5.13 -0.58 7.50
CA SER A 166 -4.54 0.39 6.57
C SER A 166 -4.53 1.81 7.14
N LEU A 167 -5.63 2.28 7.76
CA LEU A 167 -5.65 3.62 8.36
C LEU A 167 -4.70 3.70 9.55
N THR A 168 -4.72 2.70 10.44
CA THR A 168 -3.84 2.70 11.63
C THR A 168 -2.35 2.75 11.26
N ILE A 169 -1.91 2.00 10.24
CA ILE A 169 -0.50 2.07 9.81
C ILE A 169 -0.18 3.39 9.11
N LEU A 170 -1.07 3.91 8.26
CA LEU A 170 -0.88 5.19 7.58
C LEU A 170 -0.78 6.36 8.57
N CYS A 171 -1.69 6.46 9.54
CA CYS A 171 -1.65 7.52 10.56
C CYS A 171 -0.32 7.48 11.32
N LYS A 172 0.10 6.29 11.80
CA LYS A 172 1.36 6.14 12.54
C LYS A 172 2.57 6.58 11.73
N LEU A 173 2.64 6.19 10.46
CA LEU A 173 3.75 6.55 9.59
C LEU A 173 3.74 8.06 9.28
N LEU A 174 2.58 8.64 8.93
CA LEU A 174 2.46 10.07 8.64
C LEU A 174 2.81 10.94 9.86
N GLU A 175 2.33 10.60 11.05
CA GLU A 175 2.67 11.31 12.29
C GLU A 175 4.17 11.23 12.60
N GLU A 176 4.77 10.06 12.43
CA GLU A 176 6.20 9.88 12.64
C GLU A 176 7.02 10.69 11.64
N ARG A 177 6.66 10.66 10.35
CA ARG A 177 7.38 11.39 9.30
C ARG A 177 7.22 12.91 9.42
N THR A 178 6.01 13.40 9.70
CA THR A 178 5.77 14.84 9.92
C THR A 178 6.51 15.35 11.16
N ARG A 179 6.53 14.58 12.25
CA ARG A 179 7.34 14.90 13.45
C ARG A 179 8.83 14.93 13.14
N ARG A 180 9.35 13.96 12.39
CA ARG A 180 10.75 13.95 11.92
C ARG A 180 11.06 15.16 11.06
N LEU A 181 10.15 15.55 10.16
CA LEU A 181 10.34 16.68 9.25
C LEU A 181 10.42 17.98 10.03
N TYR A 182 9.52 18.18 11.00
CA TYR A 182 9.56 19.32 11.90
C TYR A 182 10.93 19.42 12.62
N GLY A 183 11.43 18.31 13.14
CA GLY A 183 12.76 18.26 13.78
C GLY A 183 13.90 18.64 12.83
N GLN A 184 13.87 18.19 11.57
CA GLN A 184 14.90 18.57 10.58
C GLN A 184 14.82 20.04 10.18
N LEU A 185 13.61 20.57 9.99
CA LEU A 185 13.40 22.00 9.69
C LEU A 185 13.90 22.91 10.82
N GLN A 186 13.75 22.51 12.09
CA GLN A 186 14.32 23.24 13.22
C GLN A 186 15.86 23.23 13.18
N ARG A 187 16.50 22.10 12.83
CA ARG A 187 17.95 21.99 12.70
C ARG A 187 18.52 22.82 11.54
N LEU A 188 17.78 22.86 10.43
CA LEU A 188 18.04 23.75 9.29
C LEU A 188 18.05 25.22 9.73
N HIS A 189 17.01 25.62 10.47
CA HIS A 189 16.92 26.99 10.97
C HIS A 189 18.06 27.36 11.92
N SER A 190 18.53 26.42 12.75
CA SER A 190 19.64 26.64 13.67
C SER A 190 21.04 26.55 13.04
N GLN A 191 21.17 26.48 11.70
CA GLN A 191 22.44 26.33 10.96
C GLN A 191 23.29 25.11 11.41
N ALA A 192 22.64 24.04 11.88
CA ALA A 192 23.31 22.86 12.44
C ALA A 192 23.32 21.66 11.47
N MET A 193 23.19 21.90 10.16
CA MET A 193 23.08 20.85 9.14
C MET A 193 24.43 20.55 8.48
N ASN A 194 24.69 19.26 8.30
CA ASN A 194 25.78 18.72 7.48
C ASN A 194 25.22 18.09 6.20
N ILE A 195 26.11 17.74 5.25
CA ILE A 195 25.74 17.09 3.97
C ILE A 195 24.93 15.79 4.19
N SER A 196 25.20 15.04 5.26
CA SER A 196 24.44 13.84 5.63
C SER A 196 22.99 14.12 6.01
N ASP A 197 22.66 15.35 6.40
CA ASP A 197 21.29 15.72 6.74
C ASP A 197 20.43 15.98 5.49
N ASN A 198 21.04 16.24 4.32
CA ASN A 198 20.32 16.42 3.05
C ASN A 198 19.71 15.10 2.56
N SER A 199 20.49 14.01 2.50
CA SER A 199 19.96 12.71 2.06
C SER A 199 18.88 12.14 2.98
N ILE A 200 18.96 12.45 4.29
CA ILE A 200 17.90 12.12 5.25
C ILE A 200 16.62 12.91 4.94
N LEU A 201 16.76 14.16 4.54
CA LEU A 201 15.63 15.03 4.20
C LEU A 201 14.98 14.59 2.87
N ASP A 202 15.77 14.21 1.88
CA ASP A 202 15.28 13.68 0.59
C ASP A 202 14.48 12.38 0.81
N CYS A 203 15.05 11.42 1.57
CA CYS A 203 14.34 10.20 1.93
C CYS A 203 13.02 10.49 2.68
N LEU A 204 13.01 11.51 3.52
CA LEU A 204 11.86 11.90 4.32
C LEU A 204 10.77 12.58 3.48
N PHE A 205 11.15 13.43 2.53
CA PHE A 205 10.21 14.01 1.60
C PHE A 205 9.55 12.94 0.74
N GLU A 206 10.35 11.99 0.25
CA GLU A 206 9.87 10.91 -0.57
C GLU A 206 8.97 9.94 0.22
N ASP A 207 9.31 9.62 1.48
CA ASP A 207 8.42 8.87 2.37
C ASP A 207 7.06 9.58 2.57
N ILE A 208 7.07 10.90 2.80
CA ILE A 208 5.85 11.67 2.99
C ILE A 208 5.05 11.72 1.68
N HIS A 209 5.72 11.91 0.54
CA HIS A 209 5.12 11.93 -0.79
C HIS A 209 4.29 10.65 -1.02
N TRP A 210 4.91 9.49 -0.90
CA TRP A 210 4.25 8.20 -1.08
C TRP A 210 3.14 7.95 -0.06
N LEU A 211 3.36 8.28 1.22
CA LEU A 211 2.31 8.13 2.24
C LEU A 211 1.08 8.98 1.94
N VAL A 212 1.26 10.21 1.46
CA VAL A 212 0.15 11.11 1.08
C VAL A 212 -0.58 10.58 -0.14
N LEU A 213 0.14 10.11 -1.16
CA LEU A 213 -0.47 9.50 -2.35
C LEU A 213 -1.31 8.28 -1.97
N ILE A 214 -0.76 7.35 -1.19
CA ILE A 214 -1.45 6.13 -0.76
C ILE A 214 -2.65 6.47 0.13
N ALA A 215 -2.47 7.31 1.15
CA ALA A 215 -3.55 7.69 2.06
C ALA A 215 -4.70 8.37 1.32
N GLY A 216 -4.39 9.27 0.38
CA GLY A 216 -5.39 9.93 -0.46
C GLY A 216 -6.27 8.94 -1.21
N HIS A 217 -5.68 7.92 -1.86
CA HIS A 217 -6.43 6.90 -2.60
C HIS A 217 -7.18 5.91 -1.70
N VAL A 218 -6.74 5.72 -0.44
CA VAL A 218 -7.51 4.93 0.54
C VAL A 218 -8.76 5.67 0.98
N VAL A 219 -8.64 6.95 1.36
CA VAL A 219 -9.75 7.72 1.99
C VAL A 219 -10.72 8.35 0.99
N SER A 220 -10.37 8.44 -0.29
CA SER A 220 -11.19 9.07 -1.33
C SER A 220 -11.38 8.19 -2.55
N MET A 221 -12.50 8.41 -3.27
CA MET A 221 -12.71 7.88 -4.61
C MET A 221 -12.18 8.90 -5.63
N ASP A 222 -11.54 8.41 -6.70
CA ASP A 222 -11.28 9.28 -7.85
C ASP A 222 -12.61 9.68 -8.50
N SER A 223 -12.74 10.94 -8.88
CA SER A 223 -13.96 11.48 -9.49
C SER A 223 -13.57 12.37 -10.66
N GLN A 224 -13.58 11.78 -11.87
CA GLN A 224 -13.39 12.53 -13.11
C GLN A 224 -14.72 13.20 -13.50
N GLY A 225 -14.91 14.45 -13.08
CA GLY A 225 -16.08 15.26 -13.45
C GLY A 225 -17.33 15.09 -12.59
N GLU A 226 -17.28 14.23 -11.56
CA GLU A 226 -18.32 14.10 -10.53
C GLU A 226 -17.83 14.60 -9.16
N ALA A 227 -18.73 14.71 -8.18
CA ALA A 227 -18.34 15.07 -6.82
C ALA A 227 -17.64 13.88 -6.15
N ALA A 228 -16.40 14.07 -5.71
CA ALA A 228 -15.66 13.08 -4.94
C ALA A 228 -16.48 12.62 -3.72
N SER A 229 -16.73 11.31 -3.63
CA SER A 229 -17.48 10.70 -2.52
C SER A 229 -16.56 9.95 -1.57
N ILE A 230 -16.90 9.93 -0.28
CA ILE A 230 -16.25 9.05 0.70
C ILE A 230 -16.59 7.60 0.35
N PRO A 231 -15.60 6.70 0.21
CA PRO A 231 -15.84 5.29 -0.04
C PRO A 231 -16.70 4.65 1.06
N SER A 232 -17.60 3.75 0.66
CA SER A 232 -18.59 3.16 1.58
C SER A 232 -17.96 2.39 2.73
N GLU A 233 -16.83 1.73 2.47
CA GLU A 233 -16.05 0.93 3.39
C GLU A 233 -15.43 1.80 4.49
N ILE A 234 -14.94 2.98 4.12
CA ILE A 234 -14.38 3.98 5.03
C ILE A 234 -15.48 4.58 5.91
N MET A 235 -16.61 4.93 5.30
CA MET A 235 -17.79 5.42 6.03
C MET A 235 -18.30 4.38 7.04
N GLN A 236 -18.47 3.14 6.60
CA GLN A 236 -18.90 2.03 7.46
C GLN A 236 -17.91 1.80 8.61
N TYR A 237 -16.61 1.89 8.34
CA TYR A 237 -15.58 1.74 9.35
C TYR A 237 -15.66 2.83 10.43
N SER A 238 -15.77 4.11 10.05
CA SER A 238 -15.95 5.22 11.00
C SER A 238 -17.23 5.06 11.84
N ILE A 239 -18.35 4.66 11.21
CA ILE A 239 -19.60 4.37 11.93
C ILE A 239 -19.42 3.24 12.95
N GLN A 240 -18.72 2.16 12.58
CA GLN A 240 -18.44 1.02 13.46
C GLN A 240 -17.55 1.43 14.64
N GLN A 241 -16.50 2.21 14.39
CA GLN A 241 -15.63 2.75 15.44
C GLN A 241 -16.44 3.60 16.44
N GLY A 242 -17.30 4.50 15.95
CA GLY A 242 -18.20 5.30 16.79
C GLY A 242 -19.17 4.44 17.61
N ALA A 243 -19.79 3.44 16.99
CA ALA A 243 -20.73 2.54 17.65
C ALA A 243 -20.08 1.63 18.71
N SER A 244 -18.77 1.34 18.58
CA SER A 244 -18.03 0.53 19.55
C SER A 244 -17.78 1.22 20.89
N GLY A 245 -18.00 2.54 20.97
CA GLY A 245 -17.70 3.35 22.15
C GLY A 245 -16.21 3.63 22.37
N GLN A 246 -15.34 3.19 21.45
CA GLN A 246 -13.90 3.45 21.50
C GLN A 246 -13.56 4.89 21.09
N VAL A 247 -14.36 5.50 20.21
CA VAL A 247 -14.12 6.87 19.71
C VAL A 247 -14.77 7.92 20.62
N ASN A 248 -13.96 8.88 21.05
CA ASN A 248 -14.39 10.11 21.69
C ASN A 248 -14.43 11.24 20.66
N VAL A 249 -15.63 11.70 20.32
CA VAL A 249 -15.85 12.78 19.35
C VAL A 249 -15.15 14.08 19.77
N GLN A 250 -15.13 14.40 21.06
CA GLN A 250 -14.49 15.63 21.55
C GLN A 250 -12.96 15.57 21.41
N THR A 251 -12.36 14.41 21.68
CA THR A 251 -10.92 14.19 21.46
C THR A 251 -10.59 14.26 19.97
N THR A 252 -11.39 13.61 19.13
CA THR A 252 -11.25 13.62 17.67
C THR A 252 -11.32 15.04 17.10
N LEU A 253 -12.31 15.85 17.53
CA LEU A 253 -12.45 17.24 17.09
C LEU A 253 -11.32 18.14 17.60
N LYS A 254 -10.81 17.89 18.82
CA LYS A 254 -9.64 18.63 19.33
C LYS A 254 -8.40 18.35 18.48
N LEU A 255 -8.16 17.09 18.14
CA LEU A 255 -7.05 16.70 17.27
C LEU A 255 -7.17 17.39 15.89
N LEU A 256 -8.34 17.28 15.26
CA LEU A 256 -8.61 17.92 13.97
C LEU A 256 -8.44 19.45 14.01
N ALA A 257 -8.86 20.09 15.10
CA ALA A 257 -8.74 21.55 15.27
C ALA A 257 -7.33 22.00 15.66
N SER A 258 -6.39 21.08 15.91
CA SER A 258 -5.04 21.38 16.37
C SER A 258 -3.97 20.71 15.50
N PRO A 259 -3.93 21.00 14.19
CA PRO A 259 -2.98 20.37 13.25
C PRO A 259 -1.50 20.69 13.55
N ALA A 260 -1.25 21.71 14.37
CA ALA A 260 0.10 22.08 14.82
C ALA A 260 0.53 21.36 16.13
N CYS A 261 -0.40 20.69 16.82
CA CYS A 261 -0.10 19.92 18.02
C CYS A 261 0.29 18.50 17.65
N HIS A 262 1.25 17.92 18.36
CA HIS A 262 1.57 16.51 18.18
C HIS A 262 0.51 15.66 18.87
N LEU A 263 0.29 14.43 18.40
CA LEU A 263 -0.66 13.49 18.99
C LEU A 263 -0.51 13.34 20.53
N PRO A 264 0.70 13.26 21.12
CA PRO A 264 0.85 13.18 22.59
C PRO A 264 0.37 14.42 23.34
N ASP A 265 0.25 15.57 22.68
CA ASP A 265 -0.23 16.83 23.27
C ASP A 265 -1.75 16.83 23.48
N VAL A 266 -2.47 15.88 22.86
CA VAL A 266 -3.91 15.70 23.01
C VAL A 266 -4.17 14.41 23.82
N PRO A 267 -4.50 14.51 25.13
CA PRO A 267 -4.65 13.34 25.98
C PRO A 267 -5.69 12.36 25.46
N GLY A 268 -5.30 11.08 25.34
CA GLY A 268 -6.17 10.00 24.86
C GLY A 268 -6.41 10.01 23.35
N ALA A 269 -5.77 10.89 22.57
CA ALA A 269 -5.99 10.97 21.14
C ALA A 269 -5.50 9.73 20.38
N GLU A 270 -4.45 9.07 20.85
CA GLU A 270 -3.95 7.84 20.22
C GLU A 270 -4.98 6.69 20.25
N GLU A 271 -5.72 6.58 21.36
CA GLU A 271 -6.60 5.44 21.64
C GLU A 271 -8.06 5.71 21.28
N SER A 272 -8.48 6.98 21.34
CA SER A 272 -9.90 7.36 21.26
C SER A 272 -10.25 8.32 20.13
N SER A 273 -9.30 8.65 19.24
CA SER A 273 -9.62 9.40 18.03
C SER A 273 -10.09 8.47 16.92
N ASP A 274 -11.02 8.91 16.09
CA ASP A 274 -11.35 8.20 14.86
C ASP A 274 -10.11 8.13 13.96
N HIS A 275 -9.72 6.90 13.56
CA HIS A 275 -8.57 6.69 12.69
C HIS A 275 -8.68 7.36 11.31
N LEU A 276 -9.88 7.71 10.84
CA LEU A 276 -10.04 8.44 9.59
C LEU A 276 -9.70 9.94 9.75
N VAL A 277 -9.90 10.49 10.95
CA VAL A 277 -9.71 11.93 11.23
C VAL A 277 -8.29 12.24 11.70
N ARG A 278 -7.64 11.26 12.32
CA ARG A 278 -6.25 11.33 12.79
C ARG A 278 -5.27 11.39 11.62
#